data_AF-A0A2N2FHD7-F1
#
_entry.id   AF-A0A2N2FHD7-F1
#
_cell.length_a   1.000
_cell.length_b   1.000
_cell.length_c   1.000
_cell.angle_alpha   90.00
_cell.angle_beta   90.00
_cell.angle_gamma   90.00
#
_symmetry.space_group_name_H-M   'P 1'
#
loop_
_entity.id
_entity.type
_entity.pdbx_description
1 polymer ?
#
loop_
_entity_poly.entity_id
_entity_poly.type
_entity_poly.pdbx_seq_one_letter_code
_entity_poly.pdbx_strand_id
1 'polypeptide(L)'
;MRVYLEKNELIHPDELLVGISMFSGEVHTSTQDNPVYVHAYVVKATDFEEMKKLVDSEMPLPVRRISIEMHLNEFFGLFKRFEICVSNNGLIDGKEIEVLESTDVE
;
A
#
# COMPACT_ATOMS: atom_id res chain seq x y z
N MET A 1 1.25 -0.71 8.79
CA MET A 1 -0.05 -0.01 8.61
C MET A 1 -1.13 -0.44 9.60
N ARG A 2 -1.59 -1.71 9.64
CA ARG A 2 -2.69 -2.14 10.55
C ARG A 2 -2.49 -1.68 12.01
N VAL A 3 -1.32 -1.95 12.59
CA VAL A 3 -0.95 -1.52 13.95
C VAL A 3 -1.06 0.00 14.13
N TYR A 4 -0.72 0.78 13.11
CA TYR A 4 -0.86 2.23 13.14
C TYR A 4 -2.33 2.65 13.19
N LEU A 5 -3.20 2.02 12.40
CA LEU A 5 -4.64 2.30 12.42
C LEU A 5 -5.27 1.96 13.77
N GLU A 6 -4.91 0.82 14.35
CA GLU A 6 -5.39 0.37 15.67
C GLU A 6 -4.92 1.33 16.78
N LYS A 7 -3.63 1.70 16.79
CA LYS A 7 -3.06 2.62 17.79
C LYS A 7 -3.69 4.00 17.76
N ASN A 8 -4.13 4.45 16.58
CA ASN A 8 -4.78 5.76 16.40
C ASN A 8 -6.31 5.68 16.39
N GLU A 9 -6.90 4.53 16.76
CA GLU A 9 -8.36 4.32 16.84
C GLU A 9 -9.10 4.61 15.51
N LEU A 10 -8.45 4.40 14.37
CA LEU A 10 -8.99 4.70 13.03
C LEU A 10 -9.74 3.51 12.40
N ILE A 11 -9.53 2.31 12.93
CA ILE A 11 -10.16 1.05 12.48
C ILE A 11 -11.00 0.47 13.62
N HIS A 12 -12.18 -0.06 13.28
CA HIS A 12 -13.05 -0.70 14.25
C HIS A 12 -12.65 -2.18 14.48
N PRO A 13 -13.02 -2.78 15.63
CA PRO A 13 -12.70 -4.18 15.91
C PRO A 13 -13.31 -5.20 14.92
N ASP A 14 -14.41 -4.83 14.25
CA ASP A 14 -15.11 -5.64 13.24
C ASP A 14 -14.62 -5.36 11.81
N GLU A 15 -13.49 -4.66 11.66
CA GLU A 15 -12.95 -4.27 10.36
C GLU A 15 -11.55 -4.84 10.11
N LEU A 16 -11.31 -5.23 8.86
CA LEU A 16 -10.03 -5.73 8.38
C LEU A 16 -9.48 -4.84 7.26
N LEU A 17 -8.17 -4.58 7.32
CA LEU A 17 -7.43 -3.86 6.29
C LEU A 17 -7.25 -4.74 5.05
N VAL A 18 -7.83 -4.32 3.92
CA VAL A 18 -7.73 -5.04 2.63
C VAL A 18 -6.69 -4.45 1.69
N GLY A 19 -6.39 -3.16 1.82
CA GLY A 19 -5.49 -2.49 0.89
C GLY A 19 -5.05 -1.13 1.37
N ILE A 20 -3.98 -0.64 0.75
CA ILE A 20 -3.40 0.67 1.00
C ILE A 20 -3.09 1.29 -0.36
N SER A 21 -3.44 2.56 -0.52
CA SER A 21 -2.98 3.41 -1.62
C SER A 21 -2.23 4.59 -1.03
N MET A 22 -1.11 4.96 -1.65
CA MET A 22 -0.33 6.14 -1.25
C MET A 22 -0.11 6.99 -2.49
N PHE A 23 -0.36 8.29 -2.34
CA PHE A 23 -0.18 9.28 -3.38
C PHE A 23 0.70 10.41 -2.83
N SER A 24 1.81 10.65 -3.53
CA SER A 24 2.61 11.86 -3.41
C SER A 24 2.30 12.71 -4.63
N GLY A 25 1.93 13.98 -4.43
CA GLY A 25 1.60 14.92 -5.52
C GLY A 25 2.73 15.15 -6.53
N GLU A 26 2.47 15.97 -7.56
CA GLU A 26 3.46 16.27 -8.61
C GLU A 26 4.79 16.79 -8.04
N VAL A 27 5.88 16.16 -8.46
CA VAL A 27 7.24 16.48 -8.03
C VAL A 27 7.75 17.67 -8.84
N HIS A 28 7.34 18.89 -8.46
CA HIS A 28 7.84 20.12 -9.10
C HIS A 28 9.04 20.74 -8.37
N THR A 29 9.34 20.29 -7.14
CA THR A 29 10.45 20.76 -6.26
C THR A 29 10.92 19.63 -5.33
N SER A 30 11.74 19.91 -4.30
CA SER A 30 12.12 18.91 -3.29
C SER A 30 10.89 18.40 -2.53
N THR A 31 10.35 17.24 -2.92
CA THR A 31 9.16 16.63 -2.34
C THR A 31 9.40 15.86 -1.04
N GLN A 32 10.65 15.81 -0.55
CA GLN A 32 10.98 15.00 0.63
C GLN A 32 10.25 15.43 1.90
N ASP A 33 9.91 16.71 2.04
CA ASP A 33 9.31 17.24 3.27
C ASP A 33 7.78 17.37 3.21
N ASN A 34 7.19 17.26 2.02
CA ASN A 34 5.74 17.38 1.87
C ASN A 34 5.05 16.09 2.35
N PRO A 35 3.89 16.19 3.02
CA PRO A 35 3.11 15.03 3.38
C PRO A 35 2.63 14.24 2.15
N VAL A 36 2.45 12.94 2.34
CA VAL A 36 1.78 12.06 1.40
C VAL A 36 0.36 11.76 1.85
N TYR A 37 -0.51 11.52 0.87
CA TYR A 37 -1.89 11.11 1.12
C TYR A 37 -1.95 9.59 1.08
N VAL A 38 -2.34 9.00 2.21
CA VAL A 38 -2.48 7.56 2.37
C VAL A 38 -3.94 7.23 2.56
N HIS A 39 -4.43 6.29 1.76
CA HIS A 39 -5.75 5.71 1.90
C HIS A 39 -5.62 4.27 2.36
N ALA A 40 -6.17 3.97 3.53
CA ALA A 40 -6.40 2.61 3.96
C ALA A 40 -7.83 2.19 3.63
N TYR A 41 -7.99 1.04 3.00
CA TYR A 41 -9.28 0.46 2.66
C TYR A 41 -9.58 -0.67 3.63
N VAL A 42 -10.71 -0.58 4.32
CA VAL A 42 -11.13 -1.59 5.30
C VAL A 42 -12.51 -2.14 4.94
N VAL A 43 -12.75 -3.40 5.28
CA VAL A 43 -14.05 -4.07 5.11
C VAL A 43 -14.52 -4.64 6.44
N LYS A 44 -15.82 -4.79 6.60
CA LYS A 44 -16.38 -5.54 7.72
C LYS A 44 -16.22 -7.03 7.46
N ALA A 45 -15.47 -7.70 8.30
CA ALA A 45 -15.26 -9.14 8.24
C ALA A 45 -14.77 -9.63 9.61
N THR A 46 -15.21 -10.82 9.99
CA THR A 46 -14.84 -11.46 11.26
C THR A 46 -13.43 -12.03 11.22
N ASP A 47 -12.98 -12.51 10.04
CA ASP A 47 -11.66 -13.07 9.84
C ASP A 47 -11.15 -12.92 8.39
N PHE A 48 -9.92 -13.40 8.17
CA PHE A 48 -9.25 -13.37 6.87
C PHE A 48 -9.96 -14.24 5.81
N GLU A 49 -10.58 -15.35 6.20
CA GLU A 49 -11.26 -16.26 5.26
C GLU A 49 -12.56 -15.65 4.74
N GLU A 50 -13.32 -14.98 5.60
CA GLU A 50 -14.49 -14.19 5.20
C GLU A 50 -14.08 -13.03 4.29
N MET A 51 -13.04 -12.29 4.66
CA MET A 51 -12.48 -11.21 3.85
C MET A 51 -12.06 -11.72 2.46
N LYS A 52 -11.37 -12.86 2.40
CA LYS A 52 -10.93 -13.47 1.14
C LYS A 52 -12.12 -13.86 0.25
N LYS A 53 -13.16 -14.47 0.82
CA LYS A 53 -14.40 -14.78 0.07
C LYS A 53 -15.08 -13.55 -0.51
N LEU A 54 -15.06 -12.43 0.23
CA LEU A 54 -15.60 -11.16 -0.25
C LEU A 54 -14.77 -10.60 -1.42
N VAL A 55 -13.45 -10.66 -1.31
CA VAL A 55 -12.50 -10.21 -2.36
C VAL A 55 -12.60 -11.09 -3.62
N ASP A 56 -12.72 -12.40 -3.45
CA ASP A 56 -12.81 -13.37 -4.54
C ASP A 56 -14.20 -13.37 -5.21
N SER A 57 -15.18 -12.66 -4.64
CA SER A 57 -16.50 -12.52 -5.25
C SER A 57 -16.42 -11.62 -6.50
N GLU A 58 -17.19 -11.93 -7.55
CA GLU A 58 -17.30 -11.07 -8.73
C GLU A 58 -18.11 -9.78 -8.49
N MET A 59 -18.49 -9.51 -7.23
CA MET A 59 -19.21 -8.31 -6.84
C MET A 59 -18.25 -7.20 -6.43
N PRO A 60 -18.61 -5.92 -6.66
CA PRO A 60 -17.85 -4.80 -6.11
C PRO A 60 -17.70 -4.93 -4.59
N LEU A 61 -16.46 -4.95 -4.10
CA LEU A 61 -16.17 -5.05 -2.67
C LEU A 61 -16.56 -3.75 -1.95
N PRO A 62 -17.51 -3.76 -1.00
CA PRO A 62 -17.87 -2.56 -0.24
C PRO A 62 -16.76 -2.24 0.77
N VAL A 63 -15.93 -1.24 0.46
CA VAL A 63 -14.84 -0.77 1.32
C VAL A 63 -15.15 0.57 1.98
N ARG A 64 -14.72 0.75 3.23
CA ARG A 64 -14.61 2.05 3.88
C ARG A 64 -13.20 2.60 3.68
N ARG A 65 -13.10 3.86 3.25
CA ARG A 65 -11.83 4.56 3.07
C ARG A 65 -11.48 5.37 4.32
N ILE A 66 -10.31 5.14 4.87
CA ILE A 66 -9.67 5.98 5.90
C ILE A 66 -8.60 6.81 5.19
N SER A 67 -8.69 8.14 5.29
CA SER A 67 -7.70 9.07 4.72
C SER A 67 -6.76 9.57 5.80
N ILE A 68 -5.46 9.48 5.54
CA ILE A 68 -4.41 9.88 6.46
C ILE A 68 -3.40 10.72 5.67
N GLU A 69 -2.95 11.80 6.28
CA GLU A 69 -1.82 12.60 5.79
C GLU A 69 -0.65 12.35 6.75
N MET A 70 0.51 11.98 6.21
CA MET A 70 1.72 11.68 7.00
C MET A 70 2.98 11.96 6.19
N HIS A 71 4.12 12.10 6.85
CA HIS A 71 5.38 12.24 6.13
C HIS A 71 5.79 10.93 5.44
N LEU A 72 6.52 11.04 4.34
CA LEU A 72 6.93 9.89 3.53
C LEU A 72 7.79 8.89 4.33
N ASN A 73 8.68 9.38 5.19
CA ASN A 73 9.51 8.57 6.08
C ASN A 73 8.67 7.81 7.13
N GLU A 74 7.64 8.45 7.68
CA GLU A 74 6.71 7.81 8.61
C GLU A 74 5.97 6.67 7.91
N PHE A 75 5.45 6.91 6.70
CA PHE A 75 4.77 5.90 5.90
C PHE A 75 5.65 4.67 5.65
N PHE A 76 6.88 4.87 5.15
CA PHE A 76 7.79 3.75 4.91
C PHE A 76 8.20 3.03 6.20
N GLY A 77 8.28 3.77 7.32
CA GLY A 77 8.52 3.18 8.65
C GLY A 77 7.41 2.24 9.13
N LEU A 78 6.22 2.24 8.50
CA LEU A 78 5.11 1.35 8.86
C LEU A 78 5.25 -0.08 8.33
N PHE A 79 6.30 -0.38 7.55
CA PHE A 79 6.52 -1.67 6.91
C PHE A 79 7.90 -2.24 7.27
N LYS A 80 7.96 -3.54 7.59
CA LYS A 80 9.24 -4.23 7.82
C LYS A 80 10.01 -4.50 6.53
N ARG A 81 9.27 -4.72 5.44
CA ARG A 81 9.79 -4.99 4.09
C ARG A 81 8.90 -4.20 3.14
N PHE A 82 9.52 -3.45 2.25
CA PHE A 82 8.84 -2.61 1.28
C PHE A 82 9.69 -2.54 0.02
N GLU A 83 9.07 -2.73 -1.13
CA GLU A 83 9.70 -2.70 -2.45
C GLU A 83 8.76 -1.97 -3.41
N ILE A 84 9.31 -1.07 -4.22
CA ILE A 84 8.64 -0.48 -5.37
C ILE A 84 9.45 -0.89 -6.60
N CYS A 85 8.82 -1.63 -7.49
CA CYS A 85 9.34 -1.86 -8.83
C CYS A 85 8.61 -0.95 -9.80
N VAL A 86 9.36 -0.20 -10.61
CA VAL A 86 8.81 0.64 -11.68
C VAL A 86 9.40 0.13 -12.97
N SER A 87 8.54 -0.30 -13.88
CA SER A 87 8.97 -0.67 -15.23
C SER A 87 8.49 0.33 -16.27
N ASN A 88 9.30 0.50 -17.31
CA ASN A 88 8.97 1.40 -18.41
C ASN A 88 7.65 0.96 -19.05
N ASN A 89 6.61 1.80 -18.92
CA ASN A 89 5.26 1.51 -19.42
C ASN A 89 4.70 0.15 -18.95
N GLY A 90 5.08 -0.33 -17.77
CA GLY A 90 4.61 -1.63 -17.26
C GLY A 90 5.19 -2.85 -17.99
N LEU A 91 6.26 -2.69 -18.78
CA LEU A 91 6.76 -3.73 -19.71
C LEU A 91 7.08 -5.08 -19.05
N ILE A 92 7.51 -5.04 -17.79
CA ILE A 92 7.88 -6.24 -17.01
C ILE A 92 7.02 -6.44 -15.77
N ASP A 93 5.91 -5.71 -15.62
CA ASP A 93 5.03 -5.87 -14.46
C ASP A 93 4.42 -7.28 -14.45
N GLY A 94 4.54 -7.97 -13.31
CA GLY A 94 4.05 -9.34 -13.15
C GLY A 94 4.83 -10.40 -13.92
N LYS A 95 5.97 -10.06 -14.53
CA LYS A 95 6.84 -11.02 -15.21
C LYS A 95 7.95 -11.50 -14.29
N GLU A 96 8.21 -12.80 -14.32
CA GLU A 96 9.44 -13.36 -13.79
C GLU A 96 10.60 -12.93 -14.70
N ILE A 97 11.62 -12.29 -14.11
CA ILE A 97 12.78 -11.79 -14.83
C ILE A 97 14.02 -12.59 -14.43
N GLU A 98 14.85 -12.92 -15.42
CA GLU A 98 16.19 -13.42 -15.18
C GLU A 98 17.14 -12.23 -15.22
N VAL A 99 17.83 -11.96 -14.11
CA VAL A 99 18.85 -10.92 -14.04
C VAL A 99 20.18 -11.55 -14.45
N LEU A 100 20.66 -11.21 -15.64
CA LEU A 100 22.01 -11.54 -16.07
C LEU A 100 22.96 -10.52 -15.43
N GLU A 101 23.75 -10.94 -14.45
CA GLU A 101 24.73 -10.04 -13.81
C GLU A 101 25.67 -9.44 -14.86
N SER A 102 25.75 -8.11 -14.93
CA SER A 102 26.86 -7.45 -15.62
C SER A 102 28.03 -7.40 -14.65
N THR A 103 29.15 -8.02 -15.01
CA THR A 103 30.42 -7.75 -14.32
C THR A 103 30.71 -6.26 -14.43
N ASP A 104 30.74 -5.56 -13.30
CA ASP A 104 31.15 -4.16 -13.25
C ASP A 104 32.53 -4.03 -13.91
N VAL A 105 32.65 -3.11 -14.88
CA VAL A 105 33.95 -2.70 -15.39
C VAL A 105 34.52 -1.70 -14.38
N GLU A 106 35.61 -2.09 -13.70
CA GLU A 106 36.41 -1.24 -12.81
C GLU A 106 36.79 0.11 -13.44
#